data_AF-A0A285UXH4-F1
#
_entry.id   AF-A0A285UXH4-F1
#
_cell.length_a   1.000
_cell.length_b   1.000
_cell.length_c   1.000
_cell.angle_alpha   90.00
_cell.angle_beta   90.00
_cell.angle_gamma   90.00
#
_symmetry.space_group_name_H-M   'P 1'
#
loop_
_entity.id
_entity.type
_entity.pdbx_description
1 polymer ?
#
loop_
_entity_poly.entity_id
_entity_poly.type
_entity_poly.pdbx_seq_one_letter_code
_entity_poly.pdbx_strand_id
1 'polypeptide(L)'
;MRSEPFKLDRFWLEFSEKSLTGRMADWTKSAGMPKSCTMHGLRKSLGKMLAETGSTTRQLMETLGHDNIEHAELYSREAEQQRLARDAMTRLTRSLQLKKPRGAV
;
A
#
# COMPACT_ATOMS: atom_id res chain seq x y z
N MET A 1 46.59 21.16 16.21
CA MET A 1 45.17 21.23 15.85
C MET A 1 44.46 20.10 16.60
N ARG A 2 43.86 20.38 17.76
CA ARG A 2 43.12 19.37 18.54
C ARG A 2 41.79 19.15 17.84
N SER A 3 41.58 17.98 17.25
CA SER A 3 40.28 17.56 16.72
C SER A 3 39.35 17.28 17.90
N GLU A 4 38.47 18.23 18.20
CA GLU A 4 37.32 17.96 19.07
C GLU A 4 36.47 16.84 18.45
N PRO A 5 36.04 15.84 19.23
CA PRO A 5 35.14 14.82 18.73
C PRO A 5 33.83 15.48 18.31
N PHE A 6 33.43 15.25 17.05
CA PHE A 6 32.15 15.67 16.50
C PHE A 6 31.04 15.08 17.38
N LYS A 7 30.45 15.90 18.25
CA LYS A 7 29.30 15.51 19.06
C LYS A 7 28.12 15.36 18.11
N LEU A 8 27.91 14.13 17.61
CA LEU A 8 26.64 13.74 17.01
C LEU A 8 25.58 14.00 18.08
N ASP A 9 24.74 14.98 17.75
CA ASP A 9 23.55 15.31 18.49
C ASP A 9 22.70 14.05 18.68
N ARG A 10 22.05 14.00 19.83
CA ARG A 10 21.21 12.92 20.36
C ARG A 10 19.95 12.65 19.50
N PHE A 11 19.95 13.13 18.26
CA PHE A 11 18.86 13.08 17.29
C PHE A 11 18.77 11.71 16.58
N TRP A 12 19.86 10.94 16.58
CA TRP A 12 19.92 9.57 16.08
C TRP A 12 19.67 8.52 17.16
N LEU A 13 18.90 8.86 18.22
CA LEU A 13 18.45 7.84 19.15
C LEU A 13 17.64 6.82 18.34
N GLU A 14 18.11 5.58 18.32
CA GLU A 14 17.36 4.42 17.87
C GLU A 14 15.96 4.51 18.49
N PHE A 15 14.97 4.87 17.67
CA PHE A 15 13.62 4.99 18.18
C PHE A 15 13.17 3.58 18.56
N SER A 16 12.88 3.37 19.85
CA SER A 16 12.03 2.26 20.24
C SER A 16 10.68 2.37 19.51
N GLU A 17 10.05 1.23 19.20
CA GLU A 17 8.76 1.17 18.48
C GLU A 17 7.69 2.11 19.08
N LYS A 18 7.65 2.18 20.42
CA LYS A 18 6.75 3.08 21.15
C LYS A 18 7.08 4.55 20.94
N SER A 19 8.36 4.91 20.98
CA SER A 19 8.81 6.30 20.78
C SER A 19 8.60 6.78 19.35
N LEU A 20 8.74 5.91 18.35
CA LEU A 20 8.48 6.25 16.95
C LEU A 20 7.00 6.55 16.70
N THR A 21 6.11 5.74 17.27
CA THR A 21 4.66 5.92 17.12
C THR A 21 4.18 7.21 17.78
N GLY A 22 4.70 7.53 18.97
CA GLY A 22 4.43 8.80 19.64
C GLY A 22 4.92 10.00 18.82
N ARG A 23 6.14 9.90 18.28
CA ARG A 23 6.72 10.97 17.46
C ARG A 23 5.93 11.20 16.16
N MET A 24 5.45 10.13 15.53
CA MET A 24 4.58 10.24 14.35
C MET A 24 3.27 10.96 14.68
N ALA A 25 2.67 10.70 15.85
CA ALA A 25 1.46 11.40 16.26
C ALA A 25 1.69 12.92 16.42
N ASP A 26 2.84 13.31 16.99
CA ASP A 26 3.22 14.72 17.10
C ASP A 26 3.42 15.37 15.73
N TRP A 27 4.06 14.68 14.78
CA TRP A 27 4.23 15.16 13.41
C TRP A 27 2.91 15.30 12.68
N THR A 28 2.04 14.29 12.74
CA THR A 28 0.68 14.35 12.16
C THR A 28 -0.12 15.53 12.72
N LYS A 29 -0.05 15.76 14.05
CA LYS A 29 -0.70 16.91 14.68
C LYS A 29 -0.12 18.24 14.18
N SER A 30 1.20 18.34 14.09
CA SER A 30 1.90 19.55 13.64
C SER A 30 1.63 19.87 12.17
N ALA A 31 1.42 18.83 11.35
CA ALA A 31 1.04 18.96 9.94
C ALA A 31 -0.46 19.25 9.72
N GLY A 32 -1.26 19.38 10.79
CA GLY A 32 -2.71 19.57 10.68
C GLY A 32 -3.46 18.36 10.11
N MET A 33 -2.84 17.18 10.14
CA MET A 33 -3.40 15.96 9.57
C MET A 33 -4.40 15.28 10.53
N PRO A 34 -5.34 14.47 10.00
CA PRO A 34 -6.28 13.70 10.82
C PRO A 34 -5.58 12.73 11.77
N LYS A 35 -6.15 12.53 12.97
CA LYS A 35 -5.61 11.59 13.98
C LYS A 35 -5.59 10.12 13.52
N SER A 36 -6.28 9.79 12.43
CA SER A 36 -6.27 8.46 11.82
C SER A 36 -4.97 8.16 11.05
N CYS A 37 -4.16 9.18 10.73
CA CYS A 37 -2.87 9.03 10.05
C CYS A 37 -1.77 8.58 11.02
N THR A 38 -1.91 7.34 11.50
CA THR A 38 -0.91 6.62 12.30
C THR A 38 -0.02 5.76 11.38
N MET A 39 1.16 5.35 11.86
CA MET A 39 2.05 4.45 11.11
C MET A 39 1.33 3.17 10.64
N HIS A 40 0.56 2.55 11.55
CA HIS A 40 -0.25 1.37 11.22
C HIS A 40 -1.36 1.68 10.22
N GLY A 41 -2.04 2.82 10.37
CA GLY A 41 -3.08 3.27 9.45
C GLY A 41 -2.54 3.53 8.03
N LEU A 42 -1.37 4.15 7.92
CA LEU A 42 -0.68 4.38 6.65
C LEU A 42 -0.29 3.05 5.99
N ARG A 43 0.26 2.11 6.76
CA ARG A 43 0.61 0.77 6.26
C ARG A 43 -0.62 0.01 5.73
N LYS A 44 -1.75 0.07 6.43
CA LYS A 44 -3.02 -0.50 5.95
C LYS A 44 -3.50 0.19 4.67
N SER A 45 -3.41 1.52 4.62
CA SER A 45 -3.83 2.30 3.45
C SER A 45 -3.00 1.97 2.21
N LEU A 46 -1.68 1.79 2.38
CA LEU A 46 -0.80 1.32 1.32
C LEU A 46 -1.19 -0.07 0.82
N GLY A 47 -1.45 -1.02 1.73
CA GLY A 47 -1.90 -2.37 1.35
C GLY A 47 -3.20 -2.34 0.55
N LYS A 48 -4.16 -1.51 0.95
CA LYS A 48 -5.42 -1.32 0.20
C LYS A 48 -5.17 -0.73 -1.19
N MET A 49 -4.31 0.29 -1.30
CA MET A 49 -3.98 0.91 -2.58
C MET A 49 -3.28 -0.09 -3.52
N LEU A 50 -2.33 -0.88 -3.02
CA LEU A 50 -1.67 -1.94 -3.79
C LEU A 50 -2.67 -2.97 -4.31
N ALA A 51 -3.59 -3.42 -3.45
CA ALA A 51 -4.65 -4.34 -3.85
C ALA A 51 -5.57 -3.74 -4.93
N GLU A 52 -5.97 -2.47 -4.79
CA GLU A 52 -6.82 -1.76 -5.76
C GLU A 52 -6.12 -1.53 -7.12
N THR A 53 -4.80 -1.32 -7.14
CA THR A 53 -4.02 -1.21 -8.39
C THR A 53 -3.84 -2.54 -9.12
N GLY A 54 -4.30 -3.66 -8.55
CA GLY A 54 -4.14 -4.99 -9.14
C GLY A 54 -2.77 -5.61 -8.88
N SER A 55 -2.07 -5.18 -7.82
CA SER A 55 -0.87 -5.88 -7.35
C SER A 55 -1.25 -7.28 -6.85
N THR A 56 -0.46 -8.28 -7.23
CA THR A 56 -0.63 -9.65 -6.72
C THR A 56 -0.39 -9.71 -5.21
N THR A 57 -0.99 -10.71 -4.54
CA THR A 57 -0.77 -10.94 -3.10
C THR A 57 0.71 -10.98 -2.74
N ARG A 58 1.56 -11.63 -3.56
CA ARG A 58 3.01 -11.66 -3.32
C ARG A 58 3.68 -10.29 -3.45
N GLN A 59 3.33 -9.49 -4.45
CA GLN A 59 3.89 -8.13 -4.58
C GLN A 59 3.52 -7.27 -3.37
N LEU A 60 2.29 -7.41 -2.87
CA LEU A 60 1.85 -6.74 -1.65
C LEU A 60 2.64 -7.25 -0.43
N MET A 61 2.86 -8.56 -0.31
CA MET A 61 3.65 -9.15 0.78
C MET A 61 5.10 -8.66 0.78
N GLU A 62 5.78 -8.65 -0.37
CA GLU A 62 7.16 -8.16 -0.47
C GLU A 62 7.25 -6.65 -0.17
N THR A 63 6.27 -5.87 -0.63
CA THR A 63 6.26 -4.42 -0.41
C THR A 63 6.00 -4.07 1.05
N LEU A 64 5.13 -4.82 1.72
CA LEU A 64 4.84 -4.60 3.14
C LEU A 64 5.84 -5.35 4.04
N GLY A 65 6.52 -6.39 3.58
CA GLY A 65 7.24 -7.32 4.46
C GLY A 65 6.26 -8.11 5.32
N HIS A 66 5.26 -8.74 4.70
CA HIS A 66 4.39 -9.70 5.38
C HIS A 66 4.92 -11.11 5.17
N ASP A 67 5.18 -11.80 6.28
CA ASP A 67 5.65 -13.19 6.26
C ASP A 67 4.47 -14.17 6.18
N ASN A 68 3.27 -13.71 6.56
CA ASN A 68 2.05 -14.50 6.55
C ASN A 68 1.11 -14.08 5.41
N ILE A 69 0.82 -15.04 4.53
CA ILE A 69 -0.06 -14.86 3.38
C ILE A 69 -1.51 -14.58 3.76
N GLU A 70 -2.01 -15.15 4.86
CA GLU A 70 -3.41 -14.99 5.31
C GLU A 70 -3.76 -13.51 5.55
N HIS A 71 -2.82 -12.76 6.13
CA HIS A 71 -2.99 -11.33 6.39
C HIS A 71 -2.95 -10.48 5.11
N ALA A 72 -2.20 -10.94 4.10
CA ALA A 72 -2.15 -10.27 2.80
C ALA A 72 -3.40 -10.58 1.97
N GLU A 73 -3.88 -11.82 2.01
CA GLU A 73 -5.10 -12.26 1.33
C GLU A 73 -6.36 -11.53 1.79
N LEU A 74 -6.44 -11.19 3.09
CA LEU A 74 -7.56 -10.43 3.62
C LEU A 74 -7.79 -9.10 2.87
N TYR A 75 -6.70 -8.44 2.43
CA TYR A 75 -6.79 -7.19 1.68
C TYR A 75 -6.87 -7.40 0.18
N SER A 76 -6.19 -8.42 -0.36
CA SER A 76 -6.11 -8.63 -1.81
C SER A 76 -7.34 -9.32 -2.38
N ARG A 77 -8.01 -10.22 -1.63
CA ARG A 77 -9.06 -11.08 -2.18
C ARG A 77 -10.28 -10.31 -2.69
N GLU A 78 -10.80 -9.36 -1.90
CA GLU A 78 -11.98 -8.59 -2.30
C GLU A 78 -11.68 -7.66 -3.48
N ALA A 79 -10.55 -6.94 -3.41
CA ALA A 79 -10.12 -6.05 -4.48
C ALA A 79 -9.85 -6.81 -5.79
N GLU A 80 -9.16 -7.95 -5.71
CA GLU A 80 -8.83 -8.77 -6.87
C GLU A 80 -10.08 -9.42 -7.47
N GLN A 81 -11.04 -9.88 -6.65
CA GLN A 81 -12.30 -10.41 -7.16
C GLN A 81 -13.07 -9.38 -7.99
N GLN A 82 -13.21 -8.15 -7.49
CA GLN A 82 -13.88 -7.08 -8.24
C GLN A 82 -13.13 -6.73 -9.52
N ARG A 83 -11.79 -6.66 -9.47
CA ARG A 83 -10.94 -6.34 -10.62
C ARG A 83 -11.02 -7.43 -11.70
N LEU A 84 -10.89 -8.69 -11.32
CA LEU A 84 -10.98 -9.84 -12.22
C LEU A 84 -12.36 -9.93 -12.87
N ALA A 85 -13.44 -9.67 -12.12
CA ALA A 85 -14.79 -9.64 -12.67
C ALA A 85 -14.94 -8.56 -13.75
N ARG A 86 -14.45 -7.33 -13.48
CA ARG A 86 -14.47 -6.22 -14.45
C ARG A 86 -13.64 -6.54 -15.70
N ASP A 87 -12.45 -7.09 -15.52
CA ASP A 87 -11.55 -7.48 -16.62
C ASP A 87 -12.17 -8.59 -17.48
N ALA A 88 -12.74 -9.64 -16.85
CA ALA A 88 -13.44 -10.71 -17.54
C ALA A 88 -14.63 -10.20 -18.38
N MET A 89 -15.47 -9.32 -17.81
CA MET A 89 -16.59 -8.72 -18.54
C MET A 89 -16.14 -7.80 -19.69
N THR A 90 -15.04 -7.07 -19.49
CA THR A 90 -14.45 -6.22 -20.53
C THR A 90 -13.95 -7.07 -21.70
N ARG A 91 -13.22 -8.16 -21.41
CA ARG A 91 -12.74 -9.12 -22.42
C ARG A 91 -13.90 -9.78 -23.16
N LEU A 92 -14.94 -10.21 -22.43
CA LEU A 92 -16.13 -10.80 -23.01
C LEU A 92 -16.81 -9.82 -23.98
N THR A 93 -17.07 -8.60 -23.53
CA THR A 93 -17.70 -7.54 -24.34
C THR A 93 -16.91 -7.27 -25.62
N ARG A 94 -15.58 -7.15 -25.50
CA ARG A 94 -14.69 -6.96 -26.65
C ARG A 94 -14.77 -8.13 -27.64
N SER A 95 -14.76 -9.37 -27.15
CA SER A 95 -14.84 -10.55 -28.01
C SER A 95 -16.17 -10.65 -28.76
N LEU A 96 -17.28 -10.27 -28.12
CA LEU A 96 -18.60 -10.22 -28.74
C LEU A 96 -18.68 -9.12 -29.81
N GLN A 97 -18.07 -7.96 -29.56
CA GLN A 97 -17.99 -6.87 -30.54
C GLN A 97 -17.18 -7.26 -31.79
N LEU A 98 -16.05 -7.96 -31.61
CA LEU A 98 -15.21 -8.44 -32.72
C LEU A 98 -15.89 -9.55 -33.55
N LYS A 99 -16.80 -10.32 -32.94
CA LYS A 99 -17.58 -11.38 -33.61
C LYS A 99 -18.77 -10.87 -34.40
N LYS A 100 -19.17 -9.60 -34.28
CA LYS A 100 -20.19 -9.03 -35.18
C LYS A 100 -19.61 -9.08 -36.59
N PRO A 101 -20.17 -9.86 -37.52
CA PRO A 101 -19.68 -9.84 -38.89
C PRO A 101 -19.80 -8.39 -39.35
N ARG A 102 -18.69 -7.84 -39.84
CA ARG A 102 -18.72 -6.65 -40.68
C ARG A 102 -19.44 -7.06 -41.97
N GLY A 103 -20.77 -7.21 -41.91
CA GLY A 103 -21.62 -7.28 -43.09
C GLY A 103 -21.42 -5.98 -43.84
N ALA A 104 -20.82 -6.06 -45.02
CA ALA A 104 -21.56 -6.31 -46.25
C ALA A 104 -22.44 -5.09 -46.55
N VAL A 105 -21.79 -4.07 -47.11
CA VAL A 105 -22.38 -3.13 -48.06
C VAL A 105 -21.44 -3.15 -49.25
#